data_AF-A0A1D6HRU7-F1
#
_entry.id   AF-A0A1D6HRU7-F1
#
_cell.length_a   1.000
_cell.length_b   1.000
_cell.length_c   1.000
_cell.angle_alpha   90.00
_cell.angle_beta   90.00
_cell.angle_gamma   90.00
#
_symmetry.space_group_name_H-M   'P 1'
#
loop_
_entity.id
_entity.type
_entity.pdbx_description
1 polymer ?
#
loop_
_entity_poly.entity_id
_entity_poly.type
_entity_poly.pdbx_seq_one_letter_code
_entity_poly.pdbx_strand_id
1 'polypeptide(L)'
;MYAYGRNLGLSFQVVDDMLDFTQSAEQLGKPAASDLAKGNLTAPVIFALQSEPELREIIDSEFSDTDSLAAAIELVHRSGGIRRAHELAREKGDLAIQNLQCLPRSDFRSALEKMVEYNLEGIE
;
A
#
# COMPACT_ATOMS: atom_id res chain seq x y z
N MET A 1 20.93 -3.47 10.82
CA MET A 1 20.18 -2.18 10.88
C MET A 1 19.73 -1.63 9.54
N TYR A 2 20.56 -1.50 8.50
CA TYR A 2 20.09 -1.00 7.18
C TYR A 2 18.86 -1.76 6.64
N ALA A 3 18.88 -3.10 6.70
CA ALA A 3 17.78 -3.93 6.24
C ALA A 3 16.48 -3.75 7.05
N TYR A 4 16.57 -3.46 8.35
CA TYR A 4 15.41 -3.10 9.17
C TYR A 4 14.75 -1.83 8.64
N GLY A 5 15.52 -0.73 8.54
CA GLY A 5 14.99 0.55 8.09
C GLY A 5 14.43 0.50 6.66
N ARG A 6 15.11 -0.21 5.75
CA ARG A 6 14.62 -0.41 4.37
C ARG A 6 13.28 -1.14 4.34
N ASN A 7 13.15 -2.23 5.09
CA ASN A 7 11.93 -3.03 5.07
C ASN A 7 10.76 -2.33 5.78
N LEU A 8 11.02 -1.65 6.91
CA LEU A 8 10.00 -0.82 7.56
C LEU A 8 9.54 0.31 6.62
N GLY A 9 10.47 1.01 5.96
CA GLY A 9 10.12 2.09 5.04
C GLY A 9 9.28 1.61 3.85
N LEU A 10 9.60 0.44 3.28
CA LEU A 10 8.78 -0.16 2.23
C LEU A 10 7.40 -0.59 2.74
N SER A 11 7.33 -1.20 3.92
CA SER A 11 6.05 -1.56 4.56
C SER A 11 5.17 -0.33 4.77
N PHE A 12 5.75 0.76 5.28
CA PHE A 12 5.05 2.03 5.53
C PHE A 12 4.50 2.65 4.26
N GLN A 13 5.30 2.71 3.18
CA GLN A 13 4.82 3.26 1.91
C GLN A 13 3.66 2.44 1.33
N VAL A 14 3.74 1.10 1.38
CA VAL A 14 2.66 0.25 0.85
C VAL A 14 1.38 0.39 1.69
N VAL A 15 1.50 0.58 3.01
CA VAL A 15 0.35 0.90 3.88
C VAL A 15 -0.29 2.22 3.46
N ASP A 16 0.50 3.29 3.29
CA ASP A 16 0.00 4.61 2.86
C ASP A 16 -0.71 4.53 1.49
N ASP A 17 -0.10 3.84 0.52
CA ASP A 17 -0.69 3.59 -0.80
C ASP A 17 -2.03 2.85 -0.71
N MET A 18 -2.20 1.94 0.26
CA MET A 18 -3.45 1.21 0.47
C MET A 18 -4.52 2.08 1.13
N LEU A 19 -4.15 2.89 2.10
CA LEU A 19 -5.08 3.78 2.81
C LEU A 19 -5.72 4.79 1.85
N ASP A 20 -5.02 5.20 0.78
CA ASP A 20 -5.59 6.02 -0.28
C ASP A 20 -6.83 5.36 -0.94
N PHE A 21 -6.92 4.02 -0.96
CA PHE A 21 -8.06 3.27 -1.54
C PHE A 21 -9.11 2.81 -0.51
N THR A 22 -8.73 2.58 0.75
CA THR A 22 -9.60 1.89 1.72
C THR A 22 -10.26 2.81 2.74
N GLN A 23 -9.68 3.97 3.03
CA GLN A 23 -10.25 4.90 4.01
C GLN A 23 -11.33 5.81 3.40
N SER A 24 -12.27 6.23 4.25
CA SER A 24 -13.29 7.19 3.81
C SER A 24 -12.68 8.57 3.56
N ALA A 25 -13.33 9.36 2.71
CA ALA A 25 -12.89 10.72 2.42
C ALA A 25 -12.81 11.60 3.69
N GLU A 26 -13.65 11.35 4.70
CA GLU A 26 -13.58 12.06 5.99
C GLU A 26 -12.33 11.71 6.81
N GLN A 27 -11.83 10.46 6.71
CA GLN A 27 -10.65 10.00 7.44
C GLN A 27 -9.35 10.46 6.78
N LEU A 28 -9.32 10.49 5.44
CA LEU A 28 -8.16 10.89 4.64
C LEU A 28 -8.00 12.41 4.52
N GLY A 29 -9.08 13.18 4.70
CA GLY A 29 -9.09 14.62 4.41
C GLY A 29 -8.90 14.96 2.92
N LYS A 30 -8.97 13.95 2.05
CA LYS A 30 -8.88 14.00 0.58
C LYS A 30 -9.82 12.95 -0.03
N PRO A 31 -10.26 13.09 -1.30
CA PRO A 31 -11.02 12.05 -1.98
C PRO A 31 -10.22 10.73 -2.00
N ALA A 32 -10.90 9.59 -1.87
CA ALA A 32 -10.28 8.28 -2.05
C ALA A 32 -9.70 8.15 -3.48
N ALA A 33 -8.67 7.32 -3.63
CA ALA A 33 -7.91 7.11 -4.86
C ALA A 33 -7.31 8.40 -5.45
N SER A 34 -6.88 9.31 -4.58
CA SER A 34 -6.30 10.60 -4.98
C SER A 34 -4.97 10.43 -5.74
N ASP A 35 -4.23 9.36 -5.47
CA ASP A 35 -2.98 9.07 -6.17
C ASP A 35 -3.26 8.61 -7.60
N LEU A 36 -4.22 7.70 -7.77
CA LEU A 36 -4.66 7.26 -9.09
C LEU A 36 -5.19 8.44 -9.93
N ALA A 37 -5.99 9.33 -9.32
CA ALA A 37 -6.52 10.52 -9.98
C ALA A 37 -5.43 11.49 -10.47
N LYS A 38 -4.23 11.45 -9.89
CA LYS A 38 -3.06 12.24 -10.31
C LYS A 38 -2.16 11.50 -11.29
N GLY A 39 -2.50 10.26 -11.66
CA GLY A 39 -1.66 9.38 -12.48
C GLY A 39 -0.54 8.67 -11.71
N ASN A 40 -0.54 8.72 -10.37
CA ASN A 40 0.43 7.99 -9.57
C ASN A 40 -0.04 6.54 -9.42
N LEU A 41 0.64 5.63 -10.11
CA LEU A 41 0.34 4.20 -10.05
C LEU A 41 1.05 3.57 -8.84
N THR A 42 0.30 3.39 -7.75
CA THR A 42 0.80 2.81 -6.50
C THR A 42 0.64 1.29 -6.44
N ALA A 43 1.12 0.65 -5.35
CA ALA A 43 1.15 -0.81 -5.26
C ALA A 43 -0.20 -1.51 -5.55
N PRO A 44 -1.37 -1.06 -5.04
CA PRO A 44 -2.66 -1.67 -5.39
C PRO A 44 -2.94 -1.68 -6.90
N VAL A 45 -2.63 -0.60 -7.60
CA VAL A 45 -2.85 -0.43 -9.05
C VAL A 45 -1.89 -1.32 -9.84
N ILE A 46 -0.61 -1.35 -9.46
CA ILE A 46 0.41 -2.19 -10.11
C ILE A 46 0.03 -3.68 -10.01
N PHE A 47 -0.52 -4.12 -8.88
CA PHE A 47 -1.01 -5.48 -8.75
C PHE A 47 -2.31 -5.72 -9.53
N ALA A 48 -3.23 -4.76 -9.57
CA ALA A 48 -4.46 -4.86 -10.35
C ALA A 48 -4.20 -5.03 -11.85
N LEU A 49 -3.19 -4.33 -12.38
CA LEU A 49 -2.76 -4.44 -13.78
C LEU A 49 -2.31 -5.85 -14.19
N GLN A 50 -2.02 -6.74 -13.24
CA GLN A 50 -1.67 -8.13 -13.53
C GLN A 50 -2.88 -8.98 -13.95
N SER A 51 -4.09 -8.59 -13.55
CA SER A 51 -5.34 -9.33 -13.80
C SER A 51 -6.42 -8.53 -14.52
N GLU A 52 -6.32 -7.20 -14.62
CA GLU A 52 -7.30 -6.33 -15.29
C GLU A 52 -6.67 -5.61 -16.50
N PRO A 53 -6.73 -6.18 -17.73
CA PRO A 53 -6.25 -5.51 -18.94
C PRO A 53 -6.98 -4.21 -19.26
N GLU A 54 -8.28 -4.13 -18.94
CA GLU A 54 -9.12 -2.93 -19.13
C GLU A 54 -8.59 -1.73 -18.32
N LEU A 55 -8.02 -1.98 -17.14
CA LEU A 55 -7.41 -0.93 -16.32
C LEU A 55 -6.24 -0.26 -17.04
N ARG A 56 -5.50 -1.04 -17.85
CA ARG A 56 -4.39 -0.51 -18.64
C ARG A 56 -4.89 0.44 -19.72
N GLU A 57 -5.97 0.10 -20.40
CA GLU A 57 -6.56 0.94 -21.44
C GLU A 57 -7.02 2.29 -20.87
N ILE A 58 -7.64 2.28 -19.69
CA ILE A 58 -8.05 3.51 -18.98
C ILE A 58 -6.85 4.38 -18.57
N ILE A 59 -5.78 3.75 -18.06
CA ILE A 59 -4.56 4.47 -17.66
C ILE A 59 -3.86 5.06 -18.88
N ASP A 60 -3.73 4.29 -19.96
CA ASP A 60 -3.07 4.72 -21.21
C ASP A 60 -3.87 5.84 -21.91
N SER A 61 -5.19 5.94 -21.67
CA SER A 61 -6.02 7.05 -22.14
C SER A 61 -5.99 8.27 -21.21
N GLU A 62 -5.15 8.26 -20.17
CA GLU A 62 -5.03 9.32 -19.15
C GLU A 62 -6.38 9.72 -18.52
N PHE A 63 -7.27 8.75 -18.32
CA PHE A 63 -8.60 8.99 -17.76
C PHE A 63 -9.44 10.01 -18.58
N SER A 64 -9.31 10.00 -19.90
CA SER A 64 -9.94 10.97 -20.82
C SER A 64 -11.47 11.06 -20.71
N ASP A 65 -12.13 9.97 -20.33
CA ASP A 65 -13.59 9.91 -20.22
C ASP A 65 -14.06 10.25 -18.80
N THR A 66 -15.22 10.89 -18.68
CA THR A 66 -15.74 11.40 -17.40
C THR A 66 -15.86 10.33 -16.30
N ASP A 67 -16.15 9.08 -16.67
CA ASP A 67 -16.35 7.97 -15.73
C ASP A 67 -15.14 7.02 -15.62
N SER A 68 -14.07 7.28 -16.39
CA SER A 68 -12.93 6.38 -16.49
C SER A 68 -12.19 6.19 -15.16
N LEU A 69 -12.05 7.25 -14.35
CA LEU A 69 -11.46 7.16 -13.01
C LEU A 69 -12.30 6.28 -12.08
N ALA A 70 -13.63 6.43 -12.10
CA ALA A 70 -14.53 5.62 -11.27
C ALA A 70 -14.46 4.14 -11.68
N ALA A 71 -14.44 3.85 -12.99
CA ALA A 71 -14.23 2.52 -13.51
C ALA A 71 -12.88 1.93 -13.05
N ALA A 72 -11.78 2.69 -13.18
CA ALA A 72 -10.46 2.24 -12.75
C ALA A 72 -10.41 1.90 -11.26
N ILE A 73 -11.05 2.69 -10.41
CA ILE A 73 -11.16 2.41 -8.96
C ILE A 73 -11.88 1.08 -8.73
N GLU A 74 -13.00 0.84 -9.42
CA GLU A 74 -13.74 -0.42 -9.32
C GLU A 74 -12.88 -1.62 -9.76
N LEU A 75 -12.14 -1.48 -10.87
CA LEU A 75 -11.21 -2.50 -11.35
C LEU A 75 -10.16 -2.84 -10.29
N VAL A 76 -9.56 -1.82 -9.65
CA VAL A 76 -8.58 -2.04 -8.57
C VAL A 76 -9.21 -2.78 -7.39
N HIS A 77 -10.42 -2.43 -6.97
CA HIS A 77 -11.12 -3.12 -5.87
C HIS A 77 -11.44 -4.59 -6.19
N ARG A 78 -11.87 -4.91 -7.42
CA ARG A 78 -12.26 -6.29 -7.79
C ARG A 78 -11.07 -7.19 -8.18
N SER A 79 -9.96 -6.61 -8.62
CA SER A 79 -8.77 -7.33 -9.12
C SER A 79 -8.02 -8.15 -8.07
N GLY A 80 -8.23 -7.85 -6.79
CA GLY A 80 -7.39 -8.33 -5.69
C GLY A 80 -6.10 -7.54 -5.47
N GLY A 81 -5.89 -6.42 -6.18
CA GLY A 81 -4.71 -5.57 -6.07
C GLY A 81 -4.45 -5.05 -4.66
N ILE A 82 -5.50 -4.59 -3.96
CA ILE A 82 -5.41 -4.13 -2.56
C ILE A 82 -4.96 -5.26 -1.64
N ARG A 83 -5.52 -6.46 -1.79
CA ARG A 83 -5.12 -7.64 -0.99
C ARG A 83 -3.65 -8.01 -1.22
N ARG A 84 -3.17 -7.92 -2.45
CA ARG A 84 -1.76 -8.17 -2.80
C ARG A 84 -0.83 -7.11 -2.22
N ALA A 85 -1.24 -5.85 -2.21
CA ALA A 85 -0.52 -4.78 -1.52
C ALA A 85 -0.46 -5.03 0.00
N HIS A 86 -1.56 -5.48 0.61
CA HIS A 86 -1.59 -5.88 2.03
C HIS A 86 -0.57 -6.99 2.32
N GLU A 87 -0.57 -8.06 1.52
CA GLU A 87 0.38 -9.17 1.62
C GLU A 87 1.84 -8.67 1.53
N LEU A 88 2.12 -7.75 0.61
CA LEU A 88 3.44 -7.14 0.46
C LEU A 88 3.83 -6.30 1.68
N ALA A 89 2.94 -5.45 2.19
CA ALA A 89 3.19 -4.63 3.38
C ALA A 89 3.55 -5.50 4.59
N ARG A 90 2.78 -6.58 4.81
CA ARG A 90 3.04 -7.56 5.87
C ARG A 90 4.36 -8.29 5.69
N GLU A 91 4.66 -8.77 4.48
CA GLU A 91 5.94 -9.42 4.18
C GLU A 91 7.12 -8.50 4.53
N LYS A 92 7.05 -7.22 4.15
CA LYS A 92 8.12 -6.26 4.49
C LYS A 92 8.18 -5.96 5.97
N GLY A 93 7.05 -5.85 6.67
CA GLY A 93 7.01 -5.71 8.12
C GLY A 93 7.67 -6.90 8.84
N ASP A 94 7.29 -8.13 8.48
CA ASP A 94 7.86 -9.35 9.04
C ASP A 94 9.38 -9.42 8.82
N LEU A 95 9.84 -9.07 7.61
CA LEU A 95 11.27 -8.96 7.32
C LEU A 95 11.94 -7.88 8.17
N ALA A 96 11.31 -6.74 8.43
CA ALA A 96 11.86 -5.71 9.31
C ALA A 96 12.07 -6.27 10.74
N ILE A 97 11.05 -6.92 11.32
CA ILE A 97 11.15 -7.56 12.64
C ILE A 97 12.26 -8.62 12.67
N GLN A 98 12.35 -9.47 11.65
CA GLN A 98 13.42 -10.47 11.54
C GLN A 98 14.82 -9.82 11.52
N ASN A 99 14.99 -8.69 10.85
CA ASN A 99 16.26 -7.97 10.80
C ASN A 99 16.71 -7.39 12.15
N LEU A 100 15.82 -7.26 13.14
CA LEU A 100 16.17 -6.84 14.50
C LEU A 100 16.82 -7.96 15.33
N GLN A 101 16.81 -9.21 14.84
CA GLN A 101 17.47 -10.32 15.52
C GLN A 101 19.00 -10.13 15.65
N CYS A 102 19.60 -9.24 14.86
CA CYS A 102 21.01 -8.86 15.01
C CYS A 102 21.29 -8.02 16.26
N LEU A 103 20.25 -7.53 16.96
CA LEU A 103 20.36 -6.76 18.20
C LEU A 103 20.00 -7.61 19.43
N PRO A 104 20.67 -7.38 20.57
CA PRO A 104 20.29 -8.01 21.84
C PRO A 104 18.87 -7.58 22.26
N ARG A 105 18.18 -8.47 22.98
CA ARG A 105 16.88 -8.15 23.59
C ARG A 105 17.04 -6.99 24.57
N SER A 106 16.23 -5.96 24.40
CA SER A 106 16.24 -4.73 25.20
C SER A 106 14.95 -3.96 24.92
N ASP A 107 14.61 -3.01 25.78
CA ASP A 107 13.44 -2.15 25.58
C ASP A 107 13.50 -1.37 24.26
N PHE A 108 14.71 -1.01 23.80
CA PHE A 108 14.92 -0.35 22.51
C PHE A 108 14.58 -1.26 21.33
N ARG A 109 14.97 -2.55 21.39
CA ARG A 109 14.61 -3.51 20.35
C ARG A 109 13.08 -3.72 20.32
N SER A 110 12.47 -3.88 21.48
CA SER A 110 11.02 -4.04 21.60
C SER A 110 10.26 -2.81 21.07
N ALA A 111 10.79 -1.60 21.26
CA ALA A 111 10.19 -0.38 20.71
C ALA A 111 10.23 -0.37 19.17
N LEU A 112 11.31 -0.86 18.56
CA LEU A 112 11.41 -0.98 17.10
C LEU A 112 10.47 -2.06 16.55
N GLU A 113 10.30 -3.18 17.24
CA GLU A 113 9.32 -4.22 16.88
C GLU A 113 7.89 -3.62 16.90
N LYS A 114 7.54 -2.88 17.96
CA LYS A 114 6.25 -2.19 18.08
C LYS A 114 5.99 -1.14 17.00
N MET A 115 7.01 -0.46 16.48
CA MET A 115 6.84 0.47 15.36
C MET A 115 6.38 -0.25 14.09
N VAL A 116 6.87 -1.47 13.86
CA VAL A 116 6.44 -2.29 12.73
C VAL A 116 5.01 -2.79 12.93
N GLU A 117 4.69 -3.26 14.14
CA GLU A 117 3.34 -3.72 14.50
C GLU A 117 2.31 -2.59 14.30
N TYR A 118 2.58 -1.40 14.86
CA TYR A 118 1.72 -0.23 14.71
C TYR A 118 1.51 0.18 13.24
N ASN A 119 2.54 0.06 12.40
CA ASN A 119 2.40 0.33 10.97
C ASN A 119 1.42 -0.64 10.29
N LEU A 120 1.40 -1.91 10.71
CA LEU A 120 0.54 -2.94 10.13
C LEU A 120 -0.89 -2.91 10.69
N GLU A 121 -1.11 -2.43 11.92
CA GLU A 121 -2.45 -2.24 12.50
C GLU A 121 -3.36 -1.36 11.61
N GLY A 122 -2.78 -0.44 10.85
CA GLY A 122 -3.54 0.43 9.93
C GLY A 122 -4.21 -0.30 8.77
N ILE A 123 -3.88 -1.56 8.52
CA ILE A 123 -4.41 -2.35 7.39
C ILE A 123 -5.09 -3.66 7.82
N GLU A 124 -5.29 -3.88 9.13
CA GLU A 124 -6.00 -5.05 9.69
C GLU A 124 -7.52 -4.86 9.78
#